data_AF-A0AAU9JMA4-F1
#
_entry.id   AF-A0AAU9JMA4-F1
#
_cell.length_a   1.000
_cell.length_b   1.000
_cell.length_c   1.000
_cell.angle_alpha   90.00
_cell.angle_beta   90.00
_cell.angle_gamma   90.00
#
_symmetry.space_group_name_H-M   'P 1'
#
loop_
_entity.id
_entity.type
_entity.pdbx_description
1 polymer ?
#
loop_
_entity_poly.entity_id
_entity_poly.type
_entity_poly.pdbx_seq_one_letter_code
_entity_poly.pdbx_strand_id
1 'polypeptide(L)'
;MSNISSRNPTEDSSTEPPETINRFTSYAEEIKEEMPEIDSEEEEEIELEDPINAVVNNDAETELEETVKQLASMHPETPIARGSRKWYEKEPSWKWKGKPLKNPISKEKIRICAITWNMEGRPPPDDISSLFPPDVKHHLYIVCAEECMRSIGHSLFKTSKKDWETKVLAALGREYSLLEACTLTALHLAIYAHASVKPLISFHESDKISTGVANVIGNKGGVGISFKIGSTKAMVIGCHLAAGHNAVTKRSNDLARIERELSLPSYWPKSGLATDRTDFAIILGDLNYRIFGPKDAIEYLIEENAIETLKKYDQLRLEIEDRKIAQDFEEGEIRFPPTYRFDKGENRYDTSKKQRIPGWTDRILYKDRKGLAKQKSYDCIMSEKHSDHRPVFSQFVLKFRNDIVGPVNTRTNKGSSTCVTF
;
A
#
# COMPACT_ATOMS: atom_id res chain seq x y z
N MET A 1 62.25 56.40 -9.52
CA MET A 1 62.02 55.19 -8.70
C MET A 1 60.70 54.59 -9.18
N SER A 2 60.71 53.93 -10.34
CA SER A 2 60.82 52.48 -10.58
C SER A 2 59.44 51.78 -10.56
N ASN A 3 59.01 51.42 -11.76
CA ASN A 3 57.84 50.60 -12.12
C ASN A 3 57.78 49.29 -11.33
N ILE A 4 56.57 48.84 -10.96
CA ILE A 4 56.31 47.45 -10.59
C ILE A 4 55.36 46.85 -11.62
N SER A 5 55.94 45.94 -12.40
CA SER A 5 55.31 45.07 -13.39
C SER A 5 55.43 43.63 -12.88
N SER A 6 54.34 42.88 -13.04
CA SER A 6 54.24 41.42 -13.26
C SER A 6 54.93 40.45 -12.28
N ARG A 7 54.15 39.46 -11.78
CA ARG A 7 54.40 38.02 -12.00
C ARG A 7 53.29 37.15 -11.37
N ASN A 8 52.78 36.21 -12.17
CA ASN A 8 52.03 35.01 -11.75
C ASN A 8 52.91 34.10 -10.89
N PRO A 9 52.29 33.18 -10.13
CA PRO A 9 52.80 31.84 -9.96
C PRO A 9 51.83 30.79 -10.53
N THR A 10 52.44 29.85 -11.24
CA THR A 10 51.95 28.58 -11.78
C THR A 10 51.78 27.50 -10.69
N GLU A 11 50.90 26.56 -11.00
CA GLU A 11 50.76 25.14 -10.57
C GLU A 11 51.82 24.55 -9.61
N ASP A 12 51.39 23.89 -8.54
CA ASP A 12 51.24 22.42 -8.48
C ASP A 12 51.06 21.93 -7.01
N SER A 13 49.97 21.20 -6.73
CA SER A 13 49.99 20.05 -5.80
C SER A 13 48.66 19.30 -5.87
N SER A 14 48.64 18.28 -6.73
CA SER A 14 47.70 17.17 -6.64
C SER A 14 47.95 16.38 -5.35
N THR A 15 47.06 16.51 -4.37
CA THR A 15 46.98 15.55 -3.26
C THR A 15 46.01 14.45 -3.64
N GLU A 16 46.54 13.27 -3.99
CA GLU A 16 45.77 12.03 -4.04
C GLU A 16 45.14 11.74 -2.66
N PRO A 17 43.95 11.13 -2.61
CA PRO A 17 43.33 10.76 -1.35
C PRO A 17 44.08 9.58 -0.70
N PRO A 18 44.02 9.43 0.64
CA PRO A 18 44.86 8.50 1.37
C PRO A 18 44.59 7.03 0.98
N GLU A 19 45.66 6.23 0.87
CA GLU A 19 45.68 4.78 0.57
C GLU A 19 44.69 3.94 1.40
N THR A 20 44.21 4.46 2.53
CA THR A 20 43.22 3.81 3.38
C THR A 20 41.85 3.66 2.70
N ILE A 21 41.47 4.54 1.77
CA ILE A 21 40.17 4.45 1.07
C ILE A 21 40.20 3.33 0.01
N ASN A 22 41.31 3.17 -0.71
CA ASN A 22 41.46 2.12 -1.73
C ASN A 22 41.46 0.70 -1.15
N ARG A 23 41.89 0.54 0.11
CA ARG A 23 41.92 -0.78 0.77
C ARG A 23 40.54 -1.25 1.24
N PHE A 24 39.60 -0.33 1.49
CA PHE A 24 38.21 -0.68 1.81
C PHE A 24 37.39 -1.01 0.56
N THR A 25 37.66 -0.34 -0.57
CA THR A 25 37.01 -0.65 -1.84
C THR A 25 37.47 -1.98 -2.42
N SER A 26 38.76 -2.32 -2.35
CA SER A 26 39.24 -3.62 -2.86
C SER A 26 38.72 -4.80 -2.04
N TYR A 27 38.64 -4.66 -0.70
CA TYR A 27 38.12 -5.71 0.18
C TYR A 27 36.59 -5.91 0.02
N ALA A 28 35.85 -4.83 -0.29
CA ALA A 28 34.43 -4.91 -0.58
C ALA A 28 34.12 -5.45 -2.00
N GLU A 29 35.10 -5.44 -2.91
CA GLU A 29 35.00 -6.07 -4.23
C GLU A 29 35.40 -7.54 -4.19
N GLU A 30 36.43 -7.93 -3.42
CA GLU A 30 36.78 -9.35 -3.20
C GLU A 30 35.68 -10.13 -2.47
N ILE A 31 34.97 -9.51 -1.50
CA ILE A 31 33.82 -10.16 -0.83
C ILE A 31 32.62 -10.36 -1.79
N LYS A 32 32.51 -9.60 -2.89
CA LYS A 32 31.42 -9.76 -3.87
C LYS A 32 31.55 -11.00 -4.74
N GLU A 33 32.76 -11.52 -4.94
CA GLU A 33 32.96 -12.70 -5.80
C GLU A 33 32.80 -14.03 -5.04
N GLU A 34 32.84 -14.03 -3.71
CA GLU A 34 32.72 -15.26 -2.88
C GLU A 34 31.37 -15.43 -2.17
N MET A 35 30.46 -14.46 -2.22
CA MET A 35 29.13 -14.61 -1.62
C MET A 35 28.18 -15.27 -2.63
N PRO A 36 27.68 -16.50 -2.38
CA PRO A 36 26.61 -17.04 -3.21
C PRO A 36 25.41 -16.08 -3.17
N GLU A 37 24.70 -15.95 -4.29
CA GLU A 37 23.38 -15.33 -4.30
C GLU A 37 22.52 -16.07 -3.28
N ILE A 38 22.35 -15.49 -2.09
CA ILE A 38 21.40 -16.00 -1.11
C ILE A 38 20.04 -15.72 -1.73
N ASP A 39 19.45 -16.77 -2.28
CA ASP A 39 18.07 -16.77 -2.68
C ASP A 39 17.26 -16.34 -1.45
N SER A 40 16.51 -15.24 -1.58
CA SER A 40 15.64 -14.73 -0.50
C SER A 40 14.52 -15.71 -0.12
N GLU A 41 14.53 -16.91 -0.72
CA GLU A 41 13.60 -17.99 -0.47
C GLU A 41 13.91 -18.82 0.79
N GLU A 42 15.03 -18.64 1.50
CA GLU A 42 15.36 -19.41 2.73
C GLU A 42 15.08 -18.68 4.06
N GLU A 43 14.02 -17.88 4.15
CA GLU A 43 13.43 -17.57 5.47
C GLU A 43 12.60 -18.79 5.92
N GLU A 44 13.26 -19.76 6.57
CA GLU A 44 12.58 -20.70 7.49
C GLU A 44 12.09 -19.90 8.70
N GLU A 45 10.94 -19.25 8.55
CA GLU A 45 10.21 -18.69 9.68
C GLU A 45 9.71 -19.88 10.51
N ILE A 46 10.32 -20.12 11.68
CA ILE A 46 9.88 -21.14 12.63
C ILE A 46 8.48 -20.71 13.11
N GLU A 47 7.45 -21.23 12.45
CA GLU A 47 6.06 -21.06 12.85
C GLU A 47 5.83 -21.84 14.15
N LEU A 48 5.89 -21.16 15.30
CA LEU A 48 5.36 -21.72 16.53
C LEU A 48 3.83 -21.78 16.40
N GLU A 49 3.28 -22.99 16.39
CA GLU A 49 1.83 -23.19 16.38
C GLU A 49 1.19 -22.53 17.60
N ASP A 50 0.19 -21.70 17.36
CA ASP A 50 -0.70 -21.19 18.41
C ASP A 50 -1.73 -22.30 18.73
N PRO A 51 -1.66 -22.95 19.90
CA PRO A 51 -2.48 -24.12 20.20
C PRO A 51 -3.99 -23.82 20.24
N ILE A 52 -4.38 -22.56 20.44
CA ILE A 52 -5.79 -22.15 20.36
C ILE A 52 -6.26 -22.16 18.90
N ASN A 53 -5.41 -21.66 17.99
CA ASN A 53 -5.72 -21.70 16.56
C ASN A 53 -5.77 -23.14 16.05
N ALA A 54 -4.87 -24.02 16.49
CA ALA A 54 -4.82 -25.41 16.04
C ALA A 54 -6.13 -26.20 16.25
N VAL A 55 -6.85 -25.98 17.37
CA VAL A 55 -8.13 -26.67 17.63
C VAL A 55 -9.27 -26.11 16.78
N VAL A 56 -9.40 -24.79 16.70
CA VAL A 56 -10.40 -24.12 15.86
C VAL A 56 -10.22 -24.49 14.38
N ASN A 57 -8.96 -24.65 13.98
CA ASN A 57 -8.57 -25.04 12.64
C ASN A 57 -9.11 -26.43 12.27
N ASN A 58 -8.98 -27.44 13.12
CA ASN A 58 -9.39 -28.82 12.79
C ASN A 58 -10.91 -28.95 12.52
N ASP A 59 -11.74 -28.27 13.31
CA ASP A 59 -13.20 -28.30 13.13
C ASP A 59 -13.61 -27.55 11.85
N ALA A 60 -13.00 -26.38 11.60
CA ALA A 60 -13.25 -25.60 10.39
C ALA A 60 -12.77 -26.31 9.11
N GLU A 61 -11.70 -27.10 9.19
CA GLU A 61 -11.15 -27.87 8.08
C GLU A 61 -12.10 -29.01 7.70
N THR A 62 -12.63 -29.70 8.71
CA THR A 62 -13.66 -30.74 8.50
C THR A 62 -14.91 -30.16 7.85
N GLU A 63 -15.41 -29.02 8.33
CA GLU A 63 -16.58 -28.33 7.74
C GLU A 63 -16.31 -27.88 6.29
N LEU A 64 -15.11 -27.36 6.02
CA LEU A 64 -14.70 -26.95 4.68
C LEU A 64 -14.66 -28.14 3.72
N GLU A 65 -14.07 -29.26 4.13
CA GLU A 65 -14.04 -30.48 3.34
C GLU A 65 -15.45 -31.00 3.01
N GLU A 66 -16.35 -31.02 4.00
CA GLU A 66 -17.74 -31.41 3.79
C GLU A 66 -18.45 -30.48 2.81
N THR A 67 -18.22 -29.17 2.93
CA THR A 67 -18.74 -28.16 2.01
C THR A 67 -18.24 -28.39 0.58
N VAL A 68 -16.95 -28.68 0.40
CA VAL A 68 -16.34 -28.99 -0.90
C VAL A 68 -16.94 -30.28 -1.47
N LYS A 69 -17.06 -31.34 -0.67
CA LYS A 69 -17.70 -32.61 -1.08
C LYS A 69 -19.14 -32.37 -1.53
N GLN A 70 -19.89 -31.54 -0.82
CA GLN A 70 -21.27 -31.18 -1.18
C GLN A 70 -21.32 -30.40 -2.50
N LEU A 71 -20.48 -29.38 -2.69
CA LEU A 71 -20.39 -28.61 -3.94
C LEU A 71 -20.02 -29.49 -5.13
N ALA A 72 -19.04 -30.37 -4.97
CA ALA A 72 -18.62 -31.33 -6.00
C ALA A 72 -19.76 -32.31 -6.37
N SER A 73 -20.54 -32.76 -5.39
CA SER A 73 -21.68 -33.65 -5.64
C SER A 73 -22.80 -32.98 -6.46
N MET A 74 -22.98 -31.67 -6.32
CA MET A 74 -23.97 -30.90 -7.08
C MET A 74 -23.52 -30.63 -8.52
N HIS A 75 -22.22 -30.73 -8.80
CA HIS A 75 -21.64 -30.47 -10.11
C HIS A 75 -20.65 -31.56 -10.53
N PRO A 76 -21.12 -32.76 -10.94
CA PRO A 76 -20.28 -33.94 -11.18
C PRO A 76 -19.38 -33.84 -12.43
N GLU A 77 -19.56 -32.81 -13.27
CA GLU A 77 -18.68 -32.51 -14.40
C GLU A 77 -17.32 -32.03 -13.88
N THR A 78 -16.20 -32.62 -14.34
CA THR A 78 -14.85 -32.16 -13.94
C THR A 78 -14.67 -30.64 -14.15
N PRO A 79 -13.94 -29.91 -13.28
CA PRO A 79 -13.66 -28.47 -13.46
C PRO A 79 -13.08 -28.15 -14.85
N ILE A 80 -12.29 -29.07 -15.41
CA ILE A 80 -11.67 -29.02 -16.74
C ILE A 80 -12.72 -29.07 -17.87
N ALA A 81 -13.87 -29.72 -17.67
CA ALA A 81 -14.95 -29.82 -18.66
C ALA A 81 -15.76 -28.52 -18.81
N ARG A 82 -15.67 -27.58 -17.85
CA ARG A 82 -16.31 -26.25 -17.93
C ARG A 82 -15.50 -25.25 -18.77
N GLY A 83 -15.04 -25.69 -19.93
CA GLY A 83 -14.31 -24.85 -20.87
C GLY A 83 -15.08 -23.55 -21.17
N SER A 84 -14.47 -22.40 -20.85
CA SER A 84 -14.33 -21.24 -21.76
C SER A 84 -13.95 -19.91 -21.10
N ARG A 85 -13.81 -19.79 -19.77
CA ARG A 85 -13.08 -18.67 -19.14
C ARG A 85 -12.32 -19.14 -17.93
N LYS A 86 -11.01 -18.94 -17.92
CA LYS A 86 -10.23 -19.10 -16.68
C LYS A 86 -10.79 -18.11 -15.65
N TRP A 87 -10.90 -18.49 -14.37
CA TRP A 87 -11.49 -17.64 -13.32
C TRP A 87 -10.80 -16.26 -13.22
N TYR A 88 -9.54 -16.16 -13.64
CA TYR A 88 -8.74 -14.93 -13.72
C TYR A 88 -8.89 -14.12 -15.02
N GLU A 89 -9.62 -14.61 -16.02
CA GLU A 89 -9.94 -13.89 -17.27
C GLU A 89 -11.28 -13.15 -17.18
N LYS A 90 -11.89 -13.09 -15.98
CA LYS A 90 -13.10 -12.33 -15.75
C LYS A 90 -12.81 -10.85 -16.02
N GLU A 91 -13.67 -10.23 -16.81
CA GLU A 91 -13.65 -8.78 -16.97
C GLU A 91 -13.69 -8.12 -15.58
N PRO A 92 -12.87 -7.10 -15.34
CA PRO A 92 -12.90 -6.35 -14.09
C PRO A 92 -14.33 -5.90 -13.79
N SER A 93 -14.78 -6.19 -12.57
CA SER A 93 -16.15 -5.84 -12.15
C SER A 93 -16.35 -4.33 -12.01
N TRP A 94 -15.23 -3.61 -11.91
CA TRP A 94 -15.16 -2.17 -11.86
C TRP A 94 -15.17 -1.58 -13.27
N LYS A 95 -16.33 -1.06 -13.68
CA LYS A 95 -16.38 -0.05 -14.75
C LYS A 95 -16.93 1.21 -14.13
N TRP A 96 -16.12 2.26 -14.02
CA TRP A 96 -16.58 3.54 -13.52
C TRP A 96 -17.54 4.17 -14.52
N LYS A 97 -18.85 4.01 -14.28
CA LYS A 97 -19.92 4.59 -15.12
C LYS A 97 -20.08 6.12 -14.98
N GLY A 98 -19.09 6.82 -14.45
CA GLY A 98 -19.12 8.27 -14.22
C GLY A 98 -18.35 9.06 -15.27
N LYS A 99 -18.64 10.36 -15.35
CA LYS A 99 -17.98 11.27 -16.32
C LYS A 99 -16.48 11.43 -16.01
N PRO A 100 -15.62 11.74 -16.99
CA PRO A 100 -14.23 12.14 -16.75
C PRO A 100 -14.11 13.25 -15.70
N LEU A 101 -12.92 13.44 -15.12
CA LEU A 101 -12.68 14.59 -14.25
C LEU A 101 -13.07 15.87 -15.01
N LYS A 102 -14.08 16.58 -14.50
CA LYS A 102 -14.43 17.89 -15.02
C LYS A 102 -13.52 18.91 -14.37
N ASN A 103 -12.87 19.74 -15.18
CA ASN A 103 -12.37 21.02 -14.71
C ASN A 103 -13.47 22.09 -14.88
N PRO A 104 -13.73 22.92 -13.85
CA PRO A 104 -13.21 22.85 -12.50
C PRO A 104 -13.94 21.79 -11.65
N ILE A 105 -13.25 21.30 -10.61
CA ILE A 105 -13.76 20.34 -9.62
C ILE A 105 -15.11 20.80 -9.08
N SER A 106 -16.03 19.86 -8.84
CA SER A 106 -17.06 20.04 -7.83
C SER A 106 -16.37 20.48 -6.53
N LYS A 107 -16.59 21.72 -6.08
CA LYS A 107 -15.98 22.32 -4.87
C LYS A 107 -16.23 21.57 -3.55
N GLU A 108 -16.86 20.40 -3.60
CA GLU A 108 -17.34 19.64 -2.45
C GLU A 108 -17.02 18.14 -2.56
N LYS A 109 -16.51 17.64 -3.69
CA LYS A 109 -16.24 16.21 -3.89
C LYS A 109 -14.93 15.97 -4.63
N ILE A 110 -14.15 15.06 -4.10
CA ILE A 110 -12.96 14.53 -4.78
C ILE A 110 -13.11 13.03 -5.07
N ARG A 111 -12.20 12.52 -5.88
CA ARG A 111 -12.09 11.11 -6.24
C ARG A 111 -10.74 10.64 -5.72
N ILE A 112 -10.72 9.52 -5.02
CA ILE A 112 -9.53 8.93 -4.44
C ILE A 112 -9.40 7.52 -5.01
N CYS A 113 -8.22 7.17 -5.51
CA CYS A 113 -7.87 5.79 -5.83
C CYS A 113 -6.76 5.36 -4.88
N ALA A 114 -7.04 4.38 -4.03
CA ALA A 114 -6.07 3.75 -3.14
C ALA A 114 -5.62 2.43 -3.77
N ILE A 115 -4.31 2.18 -3.79
CA ILE A 115 -3.67 1.03 -4.43
C ILE A 115 -2.66 0.47 -3.44
N THR A 116 -2.65 -0.85 -3.22
CA THR A 116 -1.60 -1.59 -2.51
C THR A 116 -0.99 -2.64 -3.44
N TRP A 117 0.32 -2.83 -3.35
CA TRP A 117 1.03 -3.83 -4.14
C TRP A 117 2.33 -4.28 -3.48
N ASN A 118 2.38 -5.53 -3.02
CA ASN A 118 3.64 -6.18 -2.67
C ASN A 118 4.42 -6.52 -3.96
N MET A 119 5.61 -5.94 -4.08
CA MET A 119 6.45 -6.02 -5.28
C MET A 119 7.49 -7.16 -5.22
N GLU A 120 7.49 -8.00 -4.19
CA GLU A 120 8.41 -9.14 -4.03
C GLU A 120 9.88 -8.73 -4.13
N GLY A 121 10.24 -7.53 -3.65
CA GLY A 121 11.61 -7.02 -3.70
C GLY A 121 12.09 -6.66 -5.11
N ARG A 122 11.22 -6.62 -6.12
CA ARG A 122 11.61 -6.42 -7.52
C ARG A 122 11.54 -4.97 -7.97
N PRO A 123 12.35 -4.59 -8.97
CA PRO A 123 12.09 -3.36 -9.70
C PRO A 123 10.71 -3.45 -10.39
N PRO A 124 9.95 -2.35 -10.45
CA PRO A 124 8.71 -2.31 -11.21
C PRO A 124 8.99 -2.48 -12.71
N PRO A 125 8.00 -2.92 -13.49
CA PRO A 125 8.11 -2.89 -14.95
C PRO A 125 8.35 -1.48 -15.50
N ASP A 126 8.71 -1.40 -16.77
CA ASP A 126 8.89 -0.13 -17.46
C ASP A 126 7.60 0.65 -17.59
N ASP A 127 6.52 -0.03 -17.98
CA ASP A 127 5.16 0.51 -17.99
C ASP A 127 4.37 -0.01 -16.79
N ILE A 128 3.88 0.91 -15.97
CA ILE A 128 3.00 0.64 -14.82
C ILE A 128 1.63 1.29 -15.03
N SER A 129 1.29 1.70 -16.25
CA SER A 129 0.03 2.40 -16.54
C SER A 129 -1.20 1.55 -16.21
N SER A 130 -1.09 0.23 -16.37
CA SER A 130 -2.06 -0.80 -15.96
C SER A 130 -2.34 -0.84 -14.46
N LEU A 131 -1.44 -0.33 -13.61
CA LEU A 131 -1.66 -0.20 -12.16
C LEU A 131 -2.77 0.80 -11.84
N PHE A 132 -3.03 1.74 -12.75
CA PHE A 132 -4.01 2.80 -12.57
C PHE A 132 -5.25 2.50 -13.42
N PRO A 133 -6.46 2.52 -12.83
CA PRO A 133 -7.71 2.43 -13.58
C PRO A 133 -7.73 3.39 -14.80
N PRO A 134 -7.75 2.89 -16.05
CA PRO A 134 -7.62 3.73 -17.24
C PRO A 134 -8.92 4.46 -17.58
N ASP A 135 -10.04 3.99 -17.05
CA ASP A 135 -11.37 4.51 -17.34
C ASP A 135 -11.58 5.90 -16.72
N VAL A 136 -10.98 6.18 -15.55
CA VAL A 136 -11.14 7.45 -14.86
C VAL A 136 -9.90 7.91 -14.08
N LYS A 137 -9.48 9.15 -14.37
CA LYS A 137 -8.53 9.89 -13.52
C LYS A 137 -9.12 10.21 -12.14
N HIS A 138 -8.27 10.16 -11.12
CA HIS A 138 -8.62 10.51 -9.74
C HIS A 138 -7.95 11.82 -9.30
N HIS A 139 -8.51 12.48 -8.30
CA HIS A 139 -7.90 13.71 -7.77
C HIS A 139 -6.74 13.39 -6.83
N LEU A 140 -6.87 12.30 -6.07
CA LEU A 140 -5.82 11.71 -5.25
C LEU A 140 -5.57 10.28 -5.69
N TYR A 141 -4.30 9.94 -5.87
CA TYR A 141 -3.83 8.55 -5.89
C TYR A 141 -3.04 8.30 -4.62
N ILE A 142 -3.40 7.26 -3.90
CA ILE A 142 -2.72 6.76 -2.71
C ILE A 142 -2.10 5.44 -3.12
N VAL A 143 -0.78 5.33 -3.07
CA VAL A 143 -0.06 4.12 -3.50
C VAL A 143 0.77 3.63 -2.33
N CYS A 144 0.43 2.46 -1.82
CA CYS A 144 1.21 1.71 -0.84
C CYS A 144 1.91 0.58 -1.57
N ALA A 145 3.23 0.45 -1.38
CA ALA A 145 4.02 -0.58 -1.99
C ALA A 145 4.87 -1.27 -0.93
N GLU A 146 4.67 -2.57 -0.79
CA GLU A 146 5.37 -3.47 0.10
C GLU A 146 6.49 -4.17 -0.67
N GLU A 147 7.57 -4.53 0.03
CA GLU A 147 8.81 -5.03 -0.61
C GLU A 147 9.24 -4.17 -1.81
N CYS A 148 8.99 -2.87 -1.72
CA CYS A 148 9.05 -1.98 -2.87
C CYS A 148 10.51 -1.80 -3.27
N MET A 149 10.86 -2.29 -4.46
CA MET A 149 12.17 -2.11 -5.09
C MET A 149 13.39 -2.55 -4.23
N ARG A 150 13.93 -3.72 -4.60
CA ARG A 150 15.17 -4.38 -4.15
C ARG A 150 15.10 -5.02 -2.76
N SER A 151 15.75 -6.18 -2.65
CA SER A 151 16.06 -6.81 -1.36
C SER A 151 17.05 -5.98 -0.54
N ILE A 152 17.02 -6.17 0.78
CA ILE A 152 17.63 -5.32 1.81
C ILE A 152 19.15 -5.04 1.60
N GLY A 153 19.90 -5.95 0.97
CA GLY A 153 21.37 -5.89 0.88
C GLY A 153 21.98 -4.75 0.04
N HIS A 154 21.19 -4.06 -0.80
CA HIS A 154 21.73 -3.14 -1.81
C HIS A 154 21.39 -1.64 -1.59
N SER A 155 20.76 -1.28 -0.47
CA SER A 155 20.14 0.04 -0.24
C SER A 155 21.09 1.23 0.02
N LEU A 156 22.41 1.05 -0.02
CA LEU A 156 23.36 2.04 0.55
C LEU A 156 23.73 3.22 -0.36
N PHE A 157 23.44 3.20 -1.67
CA PHE A 157 24.04 4.19 -2.60
C PHE A 157 23.06 4.90 -3.56
N LYS A 158 21.76 4.55 -3.59
CA LYS A 158 20.73 5.28 -4.36
C LYS A 158 19.34 4.97 -3.78
N THR A 159 18.49 5.98 -3.54
CA THR A 159 17.18 5.78 -2.90
C THR A 159 16.19 5.18 -3.89
N SER A 160 16.01 3.85 -3.87
CA SER A 160 15.09 3.12 -4.76
C SER A 160 13.66 3.69 -4.78
N LYS A 161 13.22 4.27 -3.66
CA LYS A 161 11.90 4.89 -3.53
C LYS A 161 11.67 6.11 -4.41
N LYS A 162 12.71 6.91 -4.67
CA LYS A 162 12.59 8.08 -5.57
C LYS A 162 12.40 7.65 -7.03
N ASP A 163 13.01 6.52 -7.41
CA ASP A 163 12.81 5.94 -8.74
C ASP A 163 11.36 5.41 -8.88
N TRP A 164 10.82 4.79 -7.82
CA TRP A 164 9.40 4.40 -7.76
C TRP A 164 8.46 5.60 -7.90
N GLU A 165 8.66 6.65 -7.10
CA GLU A 165 7.87 7.88 -7.14
C GLU A 165 7.90 8.52 -8.53
N THR A 166 9.08 8.54 -9.16
CA THR A 166 9.26 9.08 -10.52
C THR A 166 8.49 8.26 -11.55
N LYS A 167 8.52 6.92 -11.47
CA LYS A 167 7.74 6.04 -12.35
C LYS A 167 6.24 6.24 -12.16
N VAL A 168 5.75 6.34 -10.92
CA VAL A 168 4.33 6.62 -10.63
C VAL A 168 3.91 7.95 -11.22
N LEU A 169 4.69 9.02 -11.01
CA LEU A 169 4.40 10.34 -11.60
C LEU A 169 4.39 10.32 -13.13
N ALA A 170 5.31 9.57 -13.76
CA ALA A 170 5.34 9.42 -15.21
C ALA A 170 4.06 8.75 -15.75
N ALA A 171 3.57 7.71 -15.06
CA ALA A 171 2.33 7.02 -15.44
C ALA A 171 1.07 7.87 -15.18
N LEU A 172 1.01 8.64 -14.09
CA LEU A 172 -0.12 9.52 -13.78
C LEU A 172 -0.18 10.77 -14.69
N GLY A 173 0.98 11.26 -15.11
CA GLY A 173 1.15 12.41 -15.99
C GLY A 173 1.39 13.74 -15.27
N ARG A 174 1.72 14.76 -16.06
CA ARG A 174 2.25 16.07 -15.61
C ARG A 174 1.32 16.91 -14.72
N GLU A 175 0.05 16.56 -14.66
CA GLU A 175 -0.95 17.26 -13.82
C GLU A 175 -0.87 16.84 -12.35
N TYR A 176 -0.10 15.79 -12.03
CA TYR A 176 0.06 15.26 -10.69
C TYR A 176 1.39 15.68 -10.08
N SER A 177 1.40 15.84 -8.76
CA SER A 177 2.62 16.01 -7.98
C SER A 177 2.55 15.15 -6.73
N LEU A 178 3.69 14.66 -6.25
CA LEU A 178 3.80 14.04 -4.94
C LEU A 178 3.40 15.06 -3.86
N LEU A 179 2.46 14.68 -3.01
CA LEU A 179 2.00 15.45 -1.86
C LEU A 179 2.86 15.15 -0.64
N GLU A 180 2.96 13.86 -0.30
CA GLU A 180 3.68 13.37 0.88
C GLU A 180 4.04 11.89 0.65
N ALA A 181 5.16 11.44 1.22
CA ALA A 181 5.57 10.05 1.21
C ALA A 181 6.16 9.63 2.57
N CYS A 182 5.93 8.38 2.97
CA CYS A 182 6.47 7.81 4.20
C CYS A 182 7.02 6.42 3.93
N THR A 183 8.22 6.13 4.44
CA THR A 183 8.93 4.87 4.22
C THR A 183 9.40 4.25 5.52
N LEU A 184 9.12 2.96 5.68
CA LEU A 184 9.71 2.07 6.66
C LEU A 184 10.37 0.92 5.90
N THR A 185 11.69 0.95 5.79
CA THR A 185 12.49 -0.03 5.01
C THR A 185 11.93 -0.24 3.59
N ALA A 186 11.34 -1.40 3.30
CA ALA A 186 10.77 -1.73 2.00
C ALA A 186 9.28 -1.37 1.86
N LEU A 187 8.57 -1.05 2.95
CA LEU A 187 7.21 -0.51 2.95
C LEU A 187 7.23 0.99 2.62
N HIS A 188 6.52 1.39 1.57
CA HIS A 188 6.49 2.76 1.08
C HIS A 188 5.07 3.21 0.75
N LEU A 189 4.61 4.28 1.40
CA LEU A 189 3.31 4.90 1.16
C LEU A 189 3.52 6.29 0.56
N ALA A 190 2.87 6.59 -0.55
CA ALA A 190 2.91 7.89 -1.21
C ALA A 190 1.52 8.37 -1.64
N ILE A 191 1.26 9.66 -1.47
CA ILE A 191 0.03 10.32 -1.93
C ILE A 191 0.38 11.29 -3.05
N TYR A 192 -0.29 11.14 -4.19
CA TYR A 192 -0.15 11.99 -5.37
C TYR A 192 -1.42 12.79 -5.58
N ALA A 193 -1.28 14.10 -5.74
CA ALA A 193 -2.40 15.01 -5.89
C ALA A 193 -2.40 15.65 -7.27
N HIS A 194 -3.57 15.66 -7.90
CA HIS A 194 -3.83 16.44 -9.10
C HIS A 194 -3.75 17.94 -8.79
N ALA A 195 -3.20 18.74 -9.70
CA ALA A 195 -2.98 20.18 -9.52
C ALA A 195 -4.25 20.95 -9.11
N SER A 196 -5.42 20.49 -9.56
CA SER A 196 -6.70 21.14 -9.24
C SER A 196 -7.11 21.04 -7.76
N VAL A 197 -6.72 19.99 -7.02
CA VAL A 197 -7.06 19.83 -5.59
C VAL A 197 -5.94 20.26 -4.65
N LYS A 198 -4.70 20.40 -5.14
CA LYS A 198 -3.55 20.72 -4.31
C LYS A 198 -3.74 21.95 -3.41
N PRO A 199 -4.36 23.07 -3.86
CA PRO A 199 -4.60 24.23 -2.99
C PRO A 199 -5.58 23.98 -1.83
N LEU A 200 -6.36 22.90 -1.90
CA LEU A 200 -7.32 22.51 -0.86
C LEU A 200 -6.68 21.62 0.21
N ILE A 201 -5.47 21.12 -0.03
CA ILE A 201 -4.81 20.13 0.83
C ILE A 201 -3.81 20.83 1.74
N SER A 202 -3.85 20.54 3.02
CA SER A 202 -3.01 21.18 4.03
C SER A 202 -2.70 20.26 5.20
N PHE A 203 -1.72 20.67 6.01
CA PHE A 203 -1.31 20.02 7.26
C PHE A 203 -1.04 18.52 7.11
N HIS A 204 -0.25 18.16 6.09
CA HIS A 204 0.20 16.78 5.95
C HIS A 204 1.37 16.48 6.90
N GLU A 205 1.29 15.37 7.61
CA GLU A 205 2.33 14.86 8.51
C GLU A 205 2.41 13.35 8.35
N SER A 206 3.62 12.79 8.45
CA SER A 206 3.87 11.35 8.38
C SER A 206 4.63 10.83 9.59
N ASP A 207 4.42 9.55 9.90
CA ASP A 207 5.00 8.83 11.04
C ASP A 207 5.04 7.33 10.73
N LYS A 208 5.79 6.53 11.48
CA LYS A 208 5.98 5.11 11.22
C LYS A 208 6.24 4.30 12.48
N ILE A 209 5.74 3.07 12.48
CA ILE A 209 5.87 2.13 13.59
C ILE A 209 6.48 0.82 13.06
N SER A 210 7.64 0.42 13.60
CA SER A 210 8.28 -0.86 13.29
C SER A 210 7.78 -1.97 14.22
N THR A 211 7.41 -3.12 13.66
CA THR A 211 6.89 -4.30 14.40
C THR A 211 7.76 -5.56 14.22
N GLY A 212 8.94 -5.44 13.61
CA GLY A 212 9.92 -6.53 13.51
C GLY A 212 10.53 -6.95 14.86
N VAL A 213 10.99 -8.21 14.95
CA VAL A 213 11.61 -8.82 16.14
C VAL A 213 13.11 -9.10 15.90
N ALA A 214 13.89 -9.11 16.98
CA ALA A 214 15.32 -9.42 17.05
C ALA A 214 15.82 -10.44 15.99
N ASN A 215 16.68 -9.94 15.08
CA ASN A 215 17.29 -10.58 13.89
C ASN A 215 16.62 -10.32 12.52
N VAL A 216 15.40 -9.76 12.47
CA VAL A 216 14.80 -9.23 11.22
C VAL A 216 14.70 -7.70 11.35
N ILE A 217 15.65 -6.98 10.77
CA ILE A 217 15.71 -5.51 10.86
C ILE A 217 14.56 -4.89 10.03
N GLY A 218 13.44 -4.57 10.70
CA GLY A 218 12.53 -3.47 10.35
C GLY A 218 11.69 -3.57 9.06
N ASN A 219 11.53 -4.75 8.44
CA ASN A 219 10.72 -4.92 7.22
C ASN A 219 9.19 -4.95 7.45
N LYS A 220 8.74 -5.28 8.66
CA LYS A 220 7.32 -5.29 9.04
C LYS A 220 6.94 -4.08 9.90
N GLY A 221 5.72 -3.58 9.71
CA GLY A 221 5.19 -2.45 10.46
C GLY A 221 4.17 -1.65 9.67
N GLY A 222 4.03 -0.37 10.04
CA GLY A 222 3.10 0.56 9.41
C GLY A 222 3.69 1.95 9.21
N VAL A 223 3.26 2.62 8.15
CA VAL A 223 3.56 4.02 7.82
C VAL A 223 2.26 4.79 7.72
N GLY A 224 2.17 5.95 8.36
CA GLY A 224 0.99 6.80 8.36
C GLY A 224 1.24 8.11 7.65
N ILE A 225 0.23 8.61 6.93
CA ILE A 225 0.16 9.98 6.43
C ILE A 225 -1.20 10.56 6.82
N SER A 226 -1.19 11.62 7.62
CA SER A 226 -2.37 12.44 7.92
C SER A 226 -2.38 13.69 7.04
N PHE A 227 -3.55 14.22 6.70
CA PHE A 227 -3.71 15.48 5.95
C PHE A 227 -5.13 16.04 6.11
N LYS A 228 -5.37 17.25 5.63
CA LYS A 228 -6.72 17.83 5.49
C LYS A 228 -7.05 18.12 4.03
N ILE A 229 -8.32 17.96 3.67
CA ILE A 229 -8.90 18.49 2.42
C ILE A 229 -9.98 19.50 2.81
N GLY A 230 -9.75 20.78 2.59
CA GLY A 230 -10.51 21.85 3.25
C GLY A 230 -10.40 21.68 4.77
N SER A 231 -11.53 21.48 5.47
CA SER A 231 -11.54 21.17 6.90
C SER A 231 -11.80 19.70 7.25
N THR A 232 -11.98 18.84 6.24
CA THR A 232 -12.11 17.39 6.43
C THR A 232 -10.75 16.79 6.77
N LYS A 233 -10.67 16.08 7.91
CA LYS A 233 -9.45 15.42 8.39
C LYS A 233 -9.35 14.00 7.81
N ALA A 234 -8.24 13.69 7.16
CA ALA A 234 -8.00 12.39 6.55
C ALA A 234 -6.71 11.74 7.09
N MET A 235 -6.67 10.41 7.10
CA MET A 235 -5.47 9.63 7.40
C MET A 235 -5.38 8.39 6.49
N VAL A 236 -4.17 8.00 6.15
CA VAL A 236 -3.87 6.79 5.41
C VAL A 236 -2.76 6.05 6.13
N ILE A 237 -2.94 4.76 6.37
CA ILE A 237 -1.97 3.89 7.01
C ILE A 237 -1.64 2.75 6.04
N GLY A 238 -0.40 2.72 5.57
CA GLY A 238 0.17 1.62 4.81
C GLY A 238 0.77 0.58 5.76
N CYS A 239 0.54 -0.71 5.53
CA CYS A 239 0.99 -1.79 6.40
C CYS A 239 1.71 -2.91 5.64
N HIS A 240 2.71 -3.51 6.28
CA HIS A 240 3.26 -4.81 5.90
C HIS A 240 3.36 -5.64 7.18
N LEU A 241 2.39 -6.53 7.40
CA LEU A 241 2.26 -7.27 8.67
C LEU A 241 2.99 -8.62 8.61
N ALA A 242 3.09 -9.29 9.76
CA ALA A 242 3.76 -10.59 9.90
C ALA A 242 3.22 -11.65 8.91
N ALA A 243 4.15 -12.34 8.24
CA ALA A 243 3.85 -13.43 7.32
C ALA A 243 3.55 -14.73 8.09
N GLY A 244 3.26 -15.80 7.34
CA GLY A 244 3.00 -17.13 7.91
C GLY A 244 1.51 -17.39 8.17
N HIS A 245 1.09 -18.64 8.01
CA HIS A 245 -0.33 -19.01 8.12
C HIS A 245 -0.84 -18.85 9.56
N ASN A 246 0.01 -19.19 10.53
CA ASN A 246 -0.33 -19.25 11.95
C ASN A 246 -0.14 -17.92 12.71
N ALA A 247 0.40 -16.88 12.09
CA ALA A 247 0.74 -15.62 12.76
C ALA A 247 -0.45 -14.64 12.94
N VAL A 248 -1.69 -15.14 13.01
CA VAL A 248 -2.93 -14.32 13.13
C VAL A 248 -2.85 -13.37 14.31
N THR A 249 -2.59 -13.92 15.51
CA THR A 249 -2.46 -13.15 16.75
C THR A 249 -1.38 -12.07 16.65
N LYS A 250 -0.24 -12.38 16.01
CA LYS A 250 0.84 -11.41 15.79
C LYS A 250 0.39 -10.28 14.85
N ARG A 251 -0.26 -10.59 13.73
CA ARG A 251 -0.79 -9.56 12.81
C ARG A 251 -1.79 -8.65 13.51
N SER A 252 -2.70 -9.21 14.30
CA SER A 252 -3.70 -8.44 15.03
C SER A 252 -3.06 -7.51 16.06
N ASN A 253 -2.06 -8.00 16.80
CA ASN A 253 -1.27 -7.19 17.73
C ASN A 253 -0.44 -6.10 17.03
N ASP A 254 0.19 -6.41 15.89
CA ASP A 254 0.97 -5.46 15.09
C ASP A 254 0.07 -4.32 14.58
N LEU A 255 -1.11 -4.64 14.04
CA LEU A 255 -2.07 -3.65 13.56
C LEU A 255 -2.58 -2.74 14.69
N ALA A 256 -2.99 -3.34 15.81
CA ALA A 256 -3.43 -2.58 16.99
C ALA A 256 -2.32 -1.68 17.54
N ARG A 257 -1.07 -2.14 17.51
CA ARG A 257 0.10 -1.35 17.90
C ARG A 257 0.32 -0.16 16.97
N ILE A 258 0.24 -0.37 15.65
CA ILE A 258 0.39 0.70 14.66
C ILE A 258 -0.67 1.79 14.88
N GLU A 259 -1.95 1.44 14.99
CA GLU A 259 -3.03 2.42 15.20
C GLU A 259 -2.91 3.19 16.53
N ARG A 260 -2.39 2.53 17.57
CA ARG A 260 -2.21 3.13 18.90
C ARG A 260 -1.00 4.06 18.98
N GLU A 261 0.11 3.66 18.35
CA GLU A 261 1.41 4.34 18.51
C GLU A 261 1.68 5.40 17.45
N LEU A 262 1.01 5.37 16.28
CA LEU A 262 1.11 6.45 15.30
C LEU A 262 0.71 7.78 15.93
N SER A 263 1.66 8.70 16.04
CA SER A 263 1.46 9.99 16.70
C SER A 263 1.03 11.06 15.69
N LEU A 264 0.00 10.76 14.91
CA LEU A 264 -0.42 11.60 13.79
C LEU A 264 -1.81 12.22 13.92
N PRO A 265 -1.97 13.42 13.37
CA PRO A 265 -0.96 14.48 13.36
C PRO A 265 -0.69 14.94 14.79
N SER A 266 0.54 15.38 15.02
CA SER A 266 1.09 15.73 16.32
C SER A 266 0.29 16.82 17.06
N TYR A 267 -0.42 17.68 16.32
CA TYR A 267 -1.19 18.81 16.83
C TYR A 267 -2.69 18.52 17.07
N TRP A 268 -3.21 17.31 16.81
CA TRP A 268 -4.57 16.94 17.24
C TRP A 268 -4.54 16.41 18.69
N PRO A 269 -5.60 16.66 19.49
CA PRO A 269 -5.69 16.13 20.85
C PRO A 269 -5.45 14.61 20.87
N LYS A 270 -4.56 14.16 21.77
CA LYS A 270 -4.22 12.74 21.93
C LYS A 270 -5.30 12.02 22.72
N SER A 271 -6.40 11.67 22.04
CA SER A 271 -7.47 10.82 22.57
C SER A 271 -7.77 9.69 21.59
N GLY A 272 -7.96 8.47 22.08
CA GLY A 272 -8.25 7.30 21.25
C GLY A 272 -7.11 6.93 20.29
N LEU A 273 -7.42 6.05 19.33
CA LEU A 273 -6.51 5.65 18.27
C LEU A 273 -6.23 6.81 17.31
N ALA A 274 -5.14 6.74 16.53
CA ALA A 274 -4.80 7.79 15.58
C ALA A 274 -5.93 8.03 14.55
N THR A 275 -6.57 6.95 14.11
CA THR A 275 -7.66 6.92 13.13
C THR A 275 -8.96 7.53 13.69
N ASP A 276 -9.21 7.42 15.00
CA ASP A 276 -10.39 8.00 15.68
C ASP A 276 -10.39 9.54 15.71
N ARG A 277 -9.24 10.17 15.41
CA ARG A 277 -9.09 11.63 15.40
C ARG A 277 -9.42 12.24 14.04
N THR A 278 -9.74 11.40 13.05
CA THR A 278 -10.01 11.77 11.65
C THR A 278 -11.50 11.72 11.34
N ASP A 279 -11.88 12.35 10.23
CA ASP A 279 -13.22 12.20 9.64
C ASP A 279 -13.27 10.98 8.69
N PHE A 280 -12.16 10.71 8.01
CA PHE A 280 -11.99 9.62 7.06
C PHE A 280 -10.60 8.98 7.22
N ALA A 281 -10.51 7.66 7.30
CA ALA A 281 -9.24 6.95 7.34
C ALA A 281 -9.23 5.77 6.34
N ILE A 282 -8.05 5.43 5.83
CA ILE A 282 -7.80 4.22 5.04
C ILE A 282 -6.67 3.44 5.71
N ILE A 283 -6.85 2.13 5.87
CA ILE A 283 -5.78 1.18 6.13
C ILE A 283 -5.62 0.36 4.84
N LEU A 284 -4.41 0.28 4.31
CA LEU A 284 -4.11 -0.54 3.14
C LEU A 284 -2.77 -1.23 3.28
N GLY A 285 -2.60 -2.36 2.61
CA GLY A 285 -1.29 -2.99 2.48
C GLY A 285 -1.34 -4.48 2.29
N ASP A 286 -0.16 -5.10 2.33
CA ASP A 286 -0.01 -6.53 2.58
C ASP A 286 -0.24 -6.80 4.08
N LEU A 287 -1.50 -7.02 4.42
CA LEU A 287 -1.91 -7.36 5.78
C LEU A 287 -1.60 -8.82 6.12
N ASN A 288 -1.20 -9.64 5.14
CA ASN A 288 -0.73 -11.01 5.30
C ASN A 288 -1.69 -12.01 5.97
N TYR A 289 -2.96 -11.65 6.21
CA TYR A 289 -3.98 -12.60 6.62
C TYR A 289 -4.25 -13.62 5.50
N ARG A 290 -4.52 -14.86 5.88
CA ARG A 290 -4.67 -16.01 4.98
C ARG A 290 -6.10 -16.53 4.96
N ILE A 291 -6.38 -17.43 4.03
CA ILE A 291 -7.61 -18.23 4.05
C ILE A 291 -7.28 -19.55 4.74
N PHE A 292 -8.06 -19.89 5.75
CA PHE A 292 -7.92 -21.14 6.50
C PHE A 292 -8.40 -22.35 5.66
N GLY A 293 -7.63 -23.43 5.68
CA GLY A 293 -8.01 -24.71 5.08
C GLY A 293 -6.98 -25.32 4.12
N PRO A 294 -7.20 -26.58 3.68
CA PRO A 294 -6.33 -27.30 2.76
C PRO A 294 -6.21 -26.59 1.41
N LYS A 295 -5.01 -26.60 0.81
CA LYS A 295 -4.74 -25.92 -0.46
C LYS A 295 -5.68 -26.40 -1.58
N ASP A 296 -5.89 -27.70 -1.70
CA ASP A 296 -6.73 -28.32 -2.73
C ASP A 296 -8.21 -27.91 -2.58
N ALA A 297 -8.73 -27.88 -1.35
CA ALA A 297 -10.07 -27.37 -1.06
C ALA A 297 -10.21 -25.89 -1.43
N ILE A 298 -9.23 -25.06 -1.09
CA ILE A 298 -9.21 -23.63 -1.45
C ILE A 298 -9.14 -23.43 -2.96
N GLU A 299 -8.23 -24.11 -3.65
CA GLU A 299 -8.11 -24.01 -5.11
C GLU A 299 -9.40 -24.47 -5.82
N TYR A 300 -10.02 -25.56 -5.36
CA TYR A 300 -11.31 -26.02 -5.87
C TYR A 300 -12.39 -24.94 -5.74
N LEU A 301 -12.52 -24.30 -4.57
CA LEU A 301 -13.50 -23.22 -4.38
C LEU A 301 -13.23 -22.00 -5.27
N ILE A 302 -11.95 -21.70 -5.56
CA ILE A 302 -11.59 -20.62 -6.50
C ILE A 302 -12.02 -20.99 -7.92
N GLU A 303 -11.76 -22.23 -8.36
CA GLU A 303 -12.18 -22.73 -9.68
C GLU A 303 -13.70 -22.71 -9.85
N GLU A 304 -14.43 -23.03 -8.78
CA GLU A 304 -15.89 -22.95 -8.73
C GLU A 304 -16.43 -21.51 -8.58
N ASN A 305 -15.54 -20.51 -8.46
CA ASN A 305 -15.90 -19.12 -8.20
C ASN A 305 -16.79 -18.97 -6.95
N ALA A 306 -16.58 -19.83 -5.94
CA ALA A 306 -17.32 -19.88 -4.68
C ALA A 306 -16.76 -18.88 -3.64
N ILE A 307 -16.61 -17.61 -4.07
CA ILE A 307 -15.99 -16.53 -3.28
C ILE A 307 -16.70 -16.33 -1.93
N GLU A 308 -18.02 -16.42 -1.88
CA GLU A 308 -18.77 -16.29 -0.62
C GLU A 308 -18.45 -17.40 0.39
N THR A 309 -18.15 -18.62 -0.09
CA THR A 309 -17.72 -19.71 0.77
C THR A 309 -16.31 -19.45 1.27
N LEU A 310 -15.37 -19.10 0.38
CA LEU A 310 -13.99 -18.77 0.74
C LEU A 310 -13.88 -17.67 1.80
N LYS A 311 -14.72 -16.62 1.69
CA LYS A 311 -14.76 -15.51 2.66
C LYS A 311 -15.03 -15.95 4.09
N LYS A 312 -15.74 -17.07 4.31
CA LYS A 312 -16.00 -17.59 5.66
C LYS A 312 -14.75 -18.05 6.38
N TYR A 313 -13.71 -18.38 5.61
CA TYR A 313 -12.43 -18.87 6.11
C TYR A 313 -11.32 -17.80 6.02
N ASP A 314 -11.65 -16.55 5.65
CA ASP A 314 -10.69 -15.44 5.60
C ASP A 314 -10.35 -14.94 7.02
N GLN A 315 -9.09 -15.09 7.43
CA GLN A 315 -8.65 -14.75 8.79
C GLN A 315 -8.86 -13.27 9.14
N LEU A 316 -8.67 -12.34 8.20
CA LEU A 316 -8.88 -10.91 8.47
C LEU A 316 -10.35 -10.65 8.79
N ARG A 317 -11.25 -11.19 7.97
CA ARG A 317 -12.68 -11.04 8.15
C ARG A 317 -13.14 -11.58 9.52
N LEU A 318 -12.68 -12.77 9.90
CA LEU A 318 -12.99 -13.36 11.21
C LEU A 318 -12.51 -12.47 12.36
N GLU A 319 -11.28 -11.93 12.28
CA GLU A 319 -10.74 -11.05 13.33
C GLU A 319 -11.49 -9.71 13.43
N ILE A 320 -12.03 -9.18 12.32
CA ILE A 320 -12.88 -7.99 12.31
C ILE A 320 -14.28 -8.30 12.87
N GLU A 321 -14.88 -9.43 12.49
CA GLU A 321 -16.20 -9.85 12.97
C GLU A 321 -16.19 -10.11 14.49
N ASP A 322 -15.09 -10.66 15.01
CA ASP A 322 -14.83 -10.81 16.45
C ASP A 322 -14.50 -9.48 17.17
N ARG A 323 -14.45 -8.36 16.44
CA ARG A 323 -14.11 -7.02 16.94
C ARG A 323 -12.73 -6.94 17.61
N LYS A 324 -11.77 -7.77 17.20
CA LYS A 324 -10.41 -7.77 17.75
C LYS A 324 -9.56 -6.63 17.19
N ILE A 325 -9.81 -6.22 15.95
CA ILE A 325 -9.04 -5.21 15.21
C ILE A 325 -9.93 -4.33 14.34
N ALA A 326 -9.36 -3.22 13.83
CA ALA A 326 -9.97 -2.36 12.81
C ALA A 326 -11.41 -1.94 13.14
N GLN A 327 -11.66 -1.53 14.39
CA GLN A 327 -13.00 -1.17 14.85
C GLN A 327 -13.56 0.03 14.05
N ASP A 328 -14.82 -0.13 13.60
CA ASP A 328 -15.55 0.79 12.72
C ASP A 328 -14.92 0.99 11.33
N PHE A 329 -13.95 0.15 10.93
CA PHE A 329 -13.55 0.06 9.54
C PHE A 329 -14.53 -0.82 8.78
N GLU A 330 -14.76 -0.43 7.53
CA GLU A 330 -15.49 -1.17 6.52
C GLU A 330 -14.50 -1.67 5.47
N GLU A 331 -14.76 -2.86 4.93
CA GLU A 331 -14.08 -3.37 3.75
C GLU A 331 -15.08 -3.45 2.59
N GLY A 332 -14.59 -3.18 1.37
CA GLY A 332 -15.40 -3.38 0.18
C GLY A 332 -15.76 -4.84 -0.03
N GLU A 333 -16.84 -5.09 -0.76
CA GLU A 333 -17.22 -6.45 -1.13
C GLU A 333 -16.16 -7.09 -2.05
N ILE A 334 -15.49 -8.14 -1.57
CA ILE A 334 -14.47 -8.88 -2.34
C ILE A 334 -15.16 -9.73 -3.39
N ARG A 335 -14.94 -9.37 -4.67
CA ARG A 335 -15.48 -10.09 -5.84
C ARG A 335 -14.38 -10.66 -6.74
N PHE A 336 -13.15 -10.60 -6.25
CA PHE A 336 -11.94 -10.93 -6.95
C PHE A 336 -11.24 -12.10 -6.26
N PRO A 337 -10.46 -12.90 -7.00
CA PRO A 337 -9.80 -14.08 -6.47
C PRO A 337 -8.69 -13.70 -5.47
N PRO A 338 -8.21 -14.65 -4.65
CA PRO A 338 -7.04 -14.46 -3.78
C PRO A 338 -5.85 -13.88 -4.54
N THR A 339 -5.17 -12.90 -3.94
CA THR A 339 -4.14 -12.07 -4.59
C THR A 339 -2.72 -12.59 -4.41
N TYR A 340 -2.57 -13.62 -3.58
CA TYR A 340 -1.33 -14.32 -3.25
C TYR A 340 -1.62 -15.82 -3.17
N ARG A 341 -0.69 -16.75 -3.41
CA ARG A 341 0.64 -16.57 -3.99
C ARG A 341 0.64 -17.13 -5.42
N PHE A 342 1.07 -16.33 -6.38
CA PHE A 342 1.14 -16.73 -7.78
C PHE A 342 2.53 -17.20 -8.20
N ASP A 343 2.56 -18.12 -9.16
CA ASP A 343 3.75 -18.37 -9.96
C ASP A 343 4.12 -17.11 -10.77
N LYS A 344 5.42 -16.88 -10.90
CA LYS A 344 5.99 -15.69 -11.54
C LYS A 344 5.54 -15.59 -13.01
N GLY A 345 5.02 -14.43 -13.43
CA GLY A 345 4.57 -14.19 -14.80
C GLY A 345 3.23 -14.82 -15.19
N GLU A 346 2.58 -15.53 -14.27
CA GLU A 346 1.40 -16.36 -14.56
C GLU A 346 0.28 -16.15 -13.53
N ASN A 347 -0.98 -16.37 -13.93
CA ASN A 347 -2.12 -16.40 -13.00
C ASN A 347 -2.42 -17.82 -12.48
N ARG A 348 -1.37 -18.63 -12.31
CA ARG A 348 -1.41 -19.94 -11.66
C ARG A 348 -0.91 -19.78 -10.23
N TYR A 349 -1.58 -20.38 -9.26
CA TYR A 349 -1.14 -20.34 -7.87
C TYR A 349 0.10 -21.22 -7.62
N ASP A 350 0.78 -20.95 -6.51
CA ASP A 350 2.12 -21.46 -6.16
C ASP A 350 2.31 -22.97 -6.40
N THR A 351 3.10 -23.31 -7.43
CA THR A 351 3.49 -24.70 -7.74
C THR A 351 4.85 -25.09 -7.15
N SER A 352 5.50 -24.20 -6.40
CA SER A 352 6.78 -24.49 -5.74
C SER A 352 6.63 -25.57 -4.66
N LYS A 353 7.76 -26.06 -4.15
CA LYS A 353 7.77 -27.05 -3.05
C LYS A 353 7.07 -26.55 -1.78
N LYS A 354 6.96 -25.23 -1.58
CA LYS A 354 6.30 -24.63 -0.42
C LYS A 354 4.78 -24.73 -0.48
N GLN A 355 4.21 -24.92 -1.67
CA GLN A 355 2.76 -25.10 -1.90
C GLN A 355 1.91 -24.11 -1.08
N ARG A 356 2.23 -22.81 -1.14
CA ARG A 356 1.50 -21.82 -0.33
C ARG A 356 0.03 -21.78 -0.73
N ILE A 357 -0.84 -21.82 0.26
CA ILE A 357 -2.30 -21.73 0.09
C ILE A 357 -2.63 -20.33 -0.45
N PRO A 358 -3.50 -20.21 -1.48
CA PRO A 358 -3.98 -18.92 -1.94
C PRO A 358 -4.64 -18.09 -0.83
N GLY A 359 -4.38 -16.79 -0.76
CA GLY A 359 -4.92 -15.88 0.25
C GLY A 359 -5.17 -14.46 -0.24
N TRP A 360 -6.12 -13.77 0.39
CA TRP A 360 -6.33 -12.32 0.24
C TRP A 360 -5.44 -11.58 1.24
N THR A 361 -4.15 -11.49 0.91
CA THR A 361 -3.14 -10.82 1.74
C THR A 361 -3.17 -9.30 1.58
N ASP A 362 -3.48 -8.82 0.37
CA ASP A 362 -3.47 -7.41 0.00
C ASP A 362 -4.87 -6.80 0.17
N ARG A 363 -5.03 -5.84 1.09
CA ARG A 363 -6.36 -5.40 1.55
C ARG A 363 -6.46 -3.88 1.66
N ILE A 364 -7.68 -3.37 1.52
CA ILE A 364 -7.99 -1.93 1.69
C ILE A 364 -9.27 -1.79 2.53
N LEU A 365 -9.11 -1.26 3.74
CA LEU A 365 -10.19 -0.93 4.65
C LEU A 365 -10.33 0.58 4.76
N TYR A 366 -11.53 1.06 5.07
CA TYR A 366 -11.78 2.48 5.30
C TYR A 366 -12.71 2.72 6.48
N LYS A 367 -12.51 3.83 7.19
CA LYS A 367 -13.37 4.29 8.28
C LYS A 367 -13.94 5.64 7.90
N ASP A 368 -15.26 5.77 7.89
CA ASP A 368 -15.96 7.02 7.57
C ASP A 368 -16.91 7.43 8.70
N ARG A 369 -16.43 8.30 9.58
CA ARG A 369 -17.18 8.71 10.78
C ARG A 369 -18.25 9.75 10.48
N LYS A 370 -18.31 10.28 9.26
CA LYS A 370 -19.14 11.42 8.88
C LYS A 370 -20.05 11.12 7.68
N GLY A 371 -20.05 9.90 7.14
CA GLY A 371 -20.82 9.53 5.95
C GLY A 371 -20.41 10.34 4.71
N LEU A 372 -19.13 10.71 4.63
CA LEU A 372 -18.56 11.53 3.56
C LEU A 372 -18.10 10.69 2.36
N ALA A 373 -17.72 9.45 2.59
CA ALA A 373 -17.13 8.56 1.61
C ALA A 373 -18.18 7.66 0.97
N LYS A 374 -17.98 7.39 -0.33
CA LYS A 374 -18.70 6.32 -1.03
C LYS A 374 -17.69 5.53 -1.83
N GLN A 375 -17.45 4.28 -1.43
CA GLN A 375 -16.68 3.34 -2.23
C GLN A 375 -17.45 3.05 -3.53
N LYS A 376 -16.69 2.96 -4.63
CA LYS A 376 -17.20 2.80 -6.00
C LYS A 376 -16.79 1.49 -6.62
N SER A 377 -15.61 1.01 -6.24
CA SER A 377 -15.07 -0.28 -6.65
C SER A 377 -14.01 -0.74 -5.67
N TYR A 378 -13.84 -2.04 -5.60
CA TYR A 378 -12.77 -2.72 -4.87
C TYR A 378 -12.44 -3.97 -5.66
N ASP A 379 -11.26 -4.03 -6.25
CA ASP A 379 -10.86 -5.11 -7.16
C ASP A 379 -9.34 -5.24 -7.22
N CYS A 380 -8.86 -6.29 -7.91
CA CYS A 380 -7.45 -6.51 -8.15
C CYS A 380 -7.09 -6.33 -9.64
N ILE A 381 -5.79 -6.26 -9.93
CA ILE A 381 -5.26 -6.05 -11.27
C ILE A 381 -4.55 -7.33 -11.72
N MET A 382 -5.35 -8.29 -12.21
CA MET A 382 -4.86 -9.62 -12.67
C MET A 382 -3.92 -9.57 -13.89
N SER A 383 -3.84 -8.43 -14.58
CA SER A 383 -2.90 -8.23 -15.69
C SER A 383 -1.47 -7.97 -15.21
N GLU A 384 -1.29 -7.51 -13.97
CA GLU A 384 0.04 -7.28 -13.38
C GLU A 384 0.61 -8.56 -12.78
N LYS A 385 1.58 -9.17 -13.46
CA LYS A 385 2.13 -10.50 -13.11
C LYS A 385 3.62 -10.46 -12.73
N HIS A 386 4.15 -9.25 -12.50
CA HIS A 386 5.56 -9.02 -12.20
C HIS A 386 5.98 -9.56 -10.82
N SER A 387 5.01 -9.62 -9.90
CA SER A 387 5.12 -10.11 -8.53
C SER A 387 4.28 -11.39 -8.37
N ASP A 388 4.56 -12.18 -7.34
CA ASP A 388 3.70 -13.26 -6.86
C ASP A 388 2.43 -12.74 -6.15
N HIS A 389 2.32 -11.42 -5.96
CA HIS A 389 1.10 -10.71 -5.58
C HIS A 389 0.42 -10.01 -6.77
N ARG A 390 -0.90 -9.81 -6.67
CA ARG A 390 -1.68 -8.96 -7.58
C ARG A 390 -2.03 -7.64 -6.91
N PRO A 391 -1.76 -6.48 -7.55
CA PRO A 391 -2.14 -5.19 -7.00
C PRO A 391 -3.64 -5.14 -6.70
N VAL A 392 -4.00 -4.57 -5.56
CA VAL A 392 -5.39 -4.33 -5.16
C VAL A 392 -5.65 -2.85 -5.12
N PHE A 393 -6.82 -2.42 -5.58
CA PHE A 393 -7.21 -1.03 -5.52
C PHE A 393 -8.65 -0.84 -5.05
N SER A 394 -8.91 0.33 -4.48
CA SER A 394 -10.24 0.79 -4.13
C SER A 394 -10.45 2.23 -4.57
N GLN A 395 -11.60 2.52 -5.16
CA GLN A 395 -11.96 3.86 -5.64
C GLN A 395 -13.06 4.45 -4.78
N PHE A 396 -12.90 5.71 -4.38
CA PHE A 396 -13.83 6.43 -3.52
C PHE A 396 -14.24 7.76 -4.13
N VAL A 397 -15.48 8.16 -3.87
CA VAL A 397 -15.88 9.58 -3.90
C VAL A 397 -15.94 10.07 -2.47
N LEU A 398 -15.14 11.07 -2.13
CA LEU A 398 -15.13 11.69 -0.81
C LEU A 398 -15.73 13.09 -0.90
N LYS A 399 -16.78 13.35 -0.12
CA LYS A 399 -17.25 14.70 0.14
C LYS A 399 -16.32 15.37 1.15
N PHE A 400 -16.00 16.65 0.92
CA PHE A 400 -15.17 17.41 1.86
C PHE A 400 -15.82 18.76 2.19
N ARG A 401 -15.46 19.30 3.35
CA ARG A 401 -15.94 20.59 3.83
C ARG A 401 -15.01 21.70 3.33
N ASN A 402 -15.52 22.54 2.44
CA ASN A 402 -14.77 23.63 1.86
C ASN A 402 -14.95 24.92 2.68
N ASP A 403 -14.08 25.13 3.66
CA ASP A 403 -14.11 26.33 4.50
C ASP A 403 -13.23 27.45 3.92
N ILE A 404 -12.67 27.25 2.71
CA ILE A 404 -11.88 28.26 2.02
C ILE A 404 -12.86 29.25 1.36
N VAL A 405 -13.08 30.36 2.08
CA VAL A 405 -13.82 31.60 1.76
C VAL A 405 -15.29 31.65 2.20
N GLY A 406 -15.52 32.10 3.44
CA GLY A 406 -16.59 33.08 3.68
C GLY A 406 -16.19 34.43 3.06
N PRO A 407 -17.14 35.29 2.65
CA PRO A 407 -16.81 36.56 1.98
C PRO A 407 -15.91 37.40 2.89
N VAL A 408 -14.74 37.78 2.37
CA VAL A 408 -13.92 38.82 2.97
C VAL A 408 -14.75 40.09 2.92
N ASN A 409 -15.35 40.46 4.06
CA ASN A 409 -15.93 41.77 4.24
C ASN A 409 -14.75 42.76 4.24
N THR A 410 -14.37 43.24 3.05
CA THR A 410 -13.56 44.44 2.92
C THR A 410 -14.41 45.60 3.39
N ARG A 411 -14.49 45.80 4.71
CA ARG A 411 -14.80 47.11 5.26
C ARG A 411 -13.65 48.01 4.85
N THR A 412 -13.82 48.68 3.71
CA THR A 412 -13.05 49.87 3.37
C THR A 412 -13.29 50.87 4.50
N ASN A 413 -12.36 50.93 5.45
CA ASN A 413 -12.23 52.11 6.30
C ASN A 413 -11.97 53.28 5.34
N LYS A 414 -12.98 54.14 5.16
CA LYS A 414 -12.79 55.47 4.59
C LYS A 414 -11.94 56.26 5.59
N GLY A 415 -10.63 56.11 5.46
CA GLY A 415 -9.66 56.99 6.10
C GLY A 415 -9.78 58.38 5.50
N SER A 416 -10.05 59.35 6.36
CA SER A 416 -9.97 60.78 6.10
C SER A 416 -8.65 61.14 5.45
N SER A 417 -8.68 61.52 4.17
CA SER A 417 -7.57 62.19 3.50
C SER A 417 -7.64 63.69 3.79
N THR A 418 -6.86 64.14 4.79
CA THR A 418 -6.57 65.55 4.99
C THR A 418 -5.47 65.94 4.02
N CYS A 419 -5.81 66.78 3.04
CA CYS A 419 -4.86 67.42 2.14
C CYS A 419 -4.12 68.51 2.93
N VAL A 420 -2.79 68.43 2.99
CA VAL A 420 -1.94 69.55 3.42
C VAL A 420 -1.07 69.92 2.22
N THR A 421 -1.42 71.04 1.60
CA THR A 421 -0.58 71.81 0.69
C THR A 421 0.55 72.48 1.46
N PHE A 422 1.79 72.26 1.04
CA PHE A 422 2.84 73.28 0.90
C PHE A 422 3.75 72.92 -0.26
#